data_AF-A0A8T7AFS8-F1
#
_entry.id   AF-A0A8T7AFS8-F1
#
_cell.length_a   1.000
_cell.length_b   1.000
_cell.length_c   1.000
_cell.angle_alpha   90.00
_cell.angle_beta   90.00
_cell.angle_gamma   90.00
#
_symmetry.space_group_name_H-M   'P 1'
#
loop_
_entity.id
_entity.type
_entity.pdbx_description
1 polymer ?
#
loop_
_entity_poly.entity_id
_entity_poly.type
_entity_poly.pdbx_seq_one_letter_code
_entity_poly.pdbx_strand_id
1 'polypeptide(L)'
;MAIISTPSIAQITKQLDAHSHGEAQISIAIDGDQIFLTLVSPAANLVGFEHSPKNAEQREHADTTQHTLSDYTNLYELPADTNCEVAEKSVQWTFDRDSNNEKHTEHADTPSGHSEFEAEFLLTCENSAGINTIGVRLFEQFPAIERIRVEVLFDSSQIVEVLTPAKNTVKLAR
;
A
#
# COMPACT_ATOMS: atom_id res chain seq x y z
N MET A 1 18.69 15.63 34.19
CA MET A 1 17.50 14.91 33.65
C MET A 1 17.42 15.26 32.17
N ALA A 2 17.84 14.34 31.30
CA ALA A 2 17.72 14.52 29.85
C ALA A 2 16.35 13.97 29.43
N ILE A 3 15.53 14.83 28.86
CA ILE A 3 14.20 14.50 28.37
C ILE A 3 14.41 13.92 26.97
N ILE A 4 14.35 12.61 26.84
CA ILE A 4 14.43 11.93 25.53
C ILE A 4 13.06 12.13 24.88
N SER A 5 12.99 13.09 23.95
CA SER A 5 11.82 13.32 23.11
C SER A 5 11.81 12.26 22.02
N THR A 6 10.93 11.28 22.10
CA THR A 6 10.71 10.32 21.02
C THR A 6 10.02 11.03 19.85
N PRO A 7 10.50 10.86 18.61
CA PRO A 7 9.78 11.39 17.45
C PRO A 7 8.41 10.70 17.37
N SER A 8 7.36 11.51 17.23
CA SER A 8 6.02 11.04 16.92
C SER A 8 5.99 10.74 15.43
N ILE A 9 5.94 9.47 15.04
CA ILE A 9 5.63 9.09 13.66
C ILE A 9 4.23 9.66 13.39
N ALA A 10 4.14 10.61 12.46
CA ALA A 10 2.88 11.22 12.09
C ALA A 10 1.96 10.14 11.51
N GLN A 11 0.73 10.06 12.02
CA GLN A 11 -0.29 9.17 11.47
C GLN A 11 -0.62 9.64 10.05
N ILE A 12 -0.15 8.90 9.05
CA ILE A 12 -0.67 8.99 7.69
C ILE A 12 -2.16 8.64 7.78
N THR A 13 -3.04 9.61 7.54
CA THR A 13 -4.48 9.39 7.58
C THR A 13 -4.89 8.54 6.38
N LYS A 14 -5.13 7.25 6.65
CA LYS A 14 -5.60 6.25 5.69
C LYS A 14 -7.11 6.47 5.48
N GLN A 15 -7.48 7.16 4.41
CA GLN A 15 -8.88 7.23 3.99
C GLN A 15 -8.96 7.25 2.47
N LEU A 16 -9.21 6.08 1.88
CA LEU A 16 -9.61 5.95 0.49
C LEU A 16 -11.11 6.24 0.37
N ASP A 17 -11.50 6.90 -0.73
CA ASP A 17 -12.91 6.96 -1.13
C ASP A 17 -13.32 5.56 -1.62
N ALA A 18 -14.38 5.01 -1.03
CA ALA A 18 -14.75 3.59 -1.09
C ALA A 18 -15.11 3.07 -2.49
N HIS A 19 -15.09 3.89 -3.54
CA HIS A 19 -15.48 3.49 -4.90
C HIS A 19 -14.50 3.90 -6.01
N SER A 20 -13.27 4.28 -5.67
CA SER A 20 -12.26 4.62 -6.68
C SER A 20 -11.60 3.36 -7.25
N HIS A 21 -12.37 2.52 -7.95
CA HIS A 21 -11.82 1.45 -8.78
C HIS A 21 -10.80 2.04 -9.77
N GLY A 22 -9.67 1.36 -9.93
CA GLY A 22 -8.54 1.86 -10.69
C GLY A 22 -7.62 2.81 -9.92
N GLU A 23 -7.90 3.13 -8.66
CA GLU A 23 -7.00 3.91 -7.81
C GLU A 23 -6.42 3.12 -6.64
N ALA A 24 -5.13 3.31 -6.38
CA ALA A 24 -4.48 2.85 -5.15
C ALA A 24 -3.74 4.00 -4.46
N GLN A 25 -3.41 3.82 -3.18
CA GLN A 25 -2.61 4.76 -2.40
C GLN A 25 -1.32 4.10 -1.94
N ILE A 26 -0.22 4.83 -2.10
CA ILE A 26 1.08 4.47 -1.54
C ILE A 26 1.53 5.58 -0.61
N SER A 27 2.03 5.20 0.55
CA SER A 27 2.66 6.12 1.50
C SER A 27 4.06 5.60 1.83
N ILE A 28 5.05 6.50 1.80
CA ILE A 28 6.45 6.17 2.03
C ILE A 28 7.01 7.15 3.04
N ALA A 29 7.64 6.64 4.09
CA ALA A 29 8.40 7.46 5.04
C ALA A 29 9.85 6.99 5.08
N ILE A 30 10.79 7.92 4.96
CA ILE A 30 12.23 7.66 5.00
C ILE A 30 12.80 8.43 6.17
N ASP A 31 13.33 7.70 7.15
CA ASP A 31 13.92 8.27 8.38
C ASP A 31 15.21 7.53 8.73
N GLY A 32 16.34 8.24 8.66
CA GLY A 32 17.65 7.62 8.83
C GLY A 32 17.87 6.49 7.82
N ASP A 33 18.26 5.32 8.29
CA ASP A 33 18.43 4.10 7.51
C ASP A 33 17.12 3.32 7.29
N GLN A 34 16.01 3.76 7.87
CA GLN A 34 14.74 3.05 7.79
C GLN A 34 13.81 3.63 6.71
N ILE A 35 13.05 2.72 6.08
CA ILE A 35 12.00 3.07 5.14
C ILE A 35 10.73 2.32 5.51
N PHE A 36 9.66 3.05 5.72
CA PHE A 36 8.32 2.50 5.87
C PHE A 36 7.56 2.66 4.56
N LEU A 37 7.05 1.55 4.01
CA LEU A 37 6.29 1.50 2.77
C LEU A 37 4.90 0.94 3.07
N THR A 38 3.85 1.67 2.69
CA THR A 38 2.47 1.21 2.81
C THR A 38 1.79 1.31 1.45
N LEU A 39 1.18 0.23 1.01
CA LEU A 39 0.23 0.17 -0.09
C LEU A 39 -1.16 -0.09 0.47
N VAL A 40 -2.15 0.64 -0.03
CA VAL A 40 -3.57 0.39 0.20
C VAL A 40 -4.28 0.38 -1.15
N SER A 41 -5.05 -0.66 -1.43
CA SER A 41 -5.80 -0.76 -2.68
C SER A 41 -7.12 -1.50 -2.48
N PRO A 42 -8.23 -1.06 -3.11
CA PRO A 42 -9.42 -1.87 -3.29
C PRO A 42 -9.06 -3.26 -3.83
N ALA A 43 -9.71 -4.29 -3.29
CA ALA A 43 -9.50 -5.67 -3.73
C ALA A 43 -9.88 -5.87 -5.20
N ALA A 44 -10.86 -5.12 -5.71
CA ALA A 44 -11.22 -5.12 -7.12
C ALA A 44 -10.04 -4.82 -8.05
N ASN A 45 -9.09 -3.97 -7.63
CA ASN A 45 -7.91 -3.64 -8.44
C ASN A 45 -6.89 -4.78 -8.51
N LEU A 46 -6.87 -5.67 -7.51
CA LEU A 46 -5.82 -6.68 -7.36
C LEU A 46 -6.31 -8.09 -7.72
N VAL A 47 -7.52 -8.44 -7.26
CA VAL A 47 -8.13 -9.75 -7.47
C VAL A 47 -9.37 -9.73 -8.36
N GLY A 48 -9.85 -8.54 -8.75
CA GLY A 48 -11.01 -8.38 -9.63
C GLY A 48 -12.38 -8.48 -8.96
N PHE A 49 -12.45 -8.59 -7.63
CA PHE A 49 -13.69 -8.67 -6.86
C PHE A 49 -13.51 -8.15 -5.42
N GLU A 50 -14.62 -7.80 -4.75
CA GLU A 50 -14.60 -7.23 -3.38
C GLU A 50 -15.13 -8.19 -2.29
N HIS A 51 -15.72 -9.32 -2.67
CA HIS A 51 -16.23 -10.30 -1.72
C HIS A 51 -15.15 -11.34 -1.34
N SER A 52 -15.36 -12.12 -0.28
CA SER A 52 -14.45 -13.24 0.01
C SER A 52 -14.44 -14.27 -1.14
N PRO A 53 -13.32 -14.96 -1.41
CA PRO A 53 -13.23 -15.95 -2.49
C PRO A 53 -14.28 -17.05 -2.38
N LYS A 54 -15.05 -17.30 -3.44
CA LYS A 54 -16.18 -18.26 -3.43
C LYS A 54 -15.81 -19.62 -4.00
N ASN A 55 -14.78 -19.72 -4.83
CA ASN A 55 -14.35 -20.95 -5.50
C ASN A 55 -12.83 -21.14 -5.44
N ALA A 56 -12.34 -22.26 -5.96
CA ALA A 56 -10.92 -22.62 -5.90
C ALA A 56 -10.04 -21.64 -6.70
N GLU A 57 -10.49 -21.24 -7.89
CA GLU A 57 -9.79 -20.29 -8.75
C GLU A 57 -9.63 -18.93 -8.08
N GLN A 58 -10.69 -18.40 -7.46
CA GLN A 58 -10.62 -17.14 -6.70
C GLN A 58 -9.71 -17.23 -5.48
N ARG A 59 -9.63 -18.39 -4.82
CA ARG A 59 -8.71 -18.60 -3.69
C ARG A 59 -7.27 -18.61 -4.17
N GLU A 60 -6.97 -19.37 -5.21
CA GLU A 60 -5.64 -19.43 -5.81
C GLU A 60 -5.16 -18.07 -6.32
N HIS A 61 -6.07 -17.30 -6.96
CA HIS A 61 -5.76 -15.94 -7.40
C HIS A 61 -5.50 -14.99 -6.22
N ALA A 62 -6.28 -15.09 -5.14
CA ALA A 62 -6.04 -14.32 -3.92
C ALA A 62 -4.71 -14.69 -3.23
N ASP A 63 -4.39 -15.99 -3.15
CA ASP A 63 -3.13 -16.47 -2.57
C ASP A 63 -1.92 -16.00 -3.39
N THR A 64 -2.03 -16.05 -4.73
CA THR A 64 -1.01 -15.52 -5.65
C THR A 64 -0.83 -14.00 -5.44
N THR A 65 -1.94 -13.27 -5.32
CA THR A 65 -1.91 -11.83 -5.05
C THR A 65 -1.22 -11.52 -3.72
N GLN A 66 -1.56 -12.24 -2.64
CA GLN A 66 -0.89 -12.09 -1.35
C GLN A 66 0.61 -12.40 -1.44
N HIS A 67 1.00 -13.42 -2.21
CA HIS A 67 2.41 -13.76 -2.41
C HIS A 67 3.15 -12.64 -3.16
N THR A 68 2.59 -12.11 -4.25
CA THR A 68 3.15 -10.97 -4.99
C THR A 68 3.31 -9.75 -4.07
N LEU A 69 2.28 -9.43 -3.28
CA LEU A 69 2.28 -8.32 -2.32
C LEU A 69 3.24 -8.53 -1.13
N SER A 70 3.73 -9.76 -0.90
CA SER A 70 4.62 -10.08 0.24
C SER A 70 6.10 -9.88 -0.06
N ASP A 71 6.43 -9.42 -1.25
CA ASP A 71 7.79 -9.08 -1.69
C ASP A 71 7.79 -7.66 -2.24
N TYR A 72 8.45 -6.75 -1.51
CA TYR A 72 8.46 -5.33 -1.86
C TYR A 72 9.10 -5.09 -3.23
N THR A 73 9.98 -5.97 -3.72
CA THR A 73 10.65 -5.81 -5.01
C THR A 73 9.72 -6.04 -6.21
N ASN A 74 8.58 -6.70 -5.98
CA ASN A 74 7.49 -6.77 -6.97
C ASN A 74 6.73 -5.45 -7.07
N LEU A 75 6.79 -4.61 -6.04
CA LEU A 75 5.97 -3.40 -5.90
C LEU A 75 6.77 -2.12 -6.14
N TYR A 76 8.02 -2.11 -5.68
CA TYR A 76 8.89 -0.95 -5.63
C TYR A 76 10.25 -1.27 -6.26
N GLU A 77 10.84 -0.26 -6.89
CA GLU A 77 12.22 -0.28 -7.35
C GLU A 77 13.00 0.82 -6.64
N LEU A 78 13.99 0.40 -5.85
CA LEU A 78 14.94 1.28 -5.19
C LEU A 78 16.31 1.19 -5.91
N PRO A 79 17.14 2.25 -5.88
CA PRO A 79 18.48 2.20 -6.46
C PRO A 79 19.32 1.06 -5.86
N ALA A 80 20.07 0.34 -6.72
CA ALA A 80 20.76 -0.88 -6.32
C ALA A 80 21.86 -0.66 -5.26
N ASP A 81 22.40 0.55 -5.15
CA ASP A 81 23.45 0.94 -4.21
C ASP A 81 22.94 1.29 -2.81
N THR A 82 21.63 1.10 -2.55
CA THR A 82 21.01 1.44 -1.26
C THR A 82 21.00 0.26 -0.29
N ASN A 83 21.23 -0.96 -0.78
CA ASN A 83 21.34 -2.22 -0.01
C ASN A 83 20.25 -2.37 1.07
N CYS A 84 18.99 -2.36 0.64
CA CYS A 84 17.85 -2.46 1.56
C CYS A 84 17.48 -3.92 1.87
N GLU A 85 17.36 -4.23 3.16
CA GLU A 85 16.86 -5.50 3.69
C GLU A 85 15.49 -5.32 4.36
N VAL A 86 14.66 -6.36 4.31
CA VAL A 86 13.32 -6.34 4.95
C VAL A 86 13.47 -6.68 6.44
N ALA A 87 13.15 -5.71 7.30
CA ALA A 87 13.08 -5.91 8.75
C ALA A 87 11.71 -6.47 9.16
N GLU A 88 10.63 -5.89 8.65
CA GLU A 88 9.26 -6.34 8.90
C GLU A 88 8.42 -6.26 7.62
N LYS A 89 7.39 -7.12 7.55
CA LYS A 89 6.39 -7.06 6.48
C LYS A 89 5.04 -7.59 6.94
N SER A 90 3.98 -7.04 6.37
CA SER A 90 2.60 -7.48 6.59
C SER A 90 1.81 -7.35 5.30
N VAL A 91 0.94 -8.33 5.04
CA VAL A 91 -0.08 -8.23 3.99
C VAL A 91 -1.41 -8.63 4.61
N GLN A 92 -2.38 -7.73 4.56
CA GLN A 92 -3.71 -7.92 5.11
C GLN A 92 -4.75 -7.76 4.02
N TRP A 93 -5.80 -8.56 4.11
CA TRP A 93 -7.02 -8.38 3.32
C TRP A 93 -8.18 -8.19 4.29
N THR A 94 -8.70 -6.98 4.34
CA THR A 94 -9.81 -6.60 5.22
C THR A 94 -11.09 -6.53 4.40
N PHE A 95 -12.19 -6.96 5.01
CA PHE A 95 -13.53 -6.84 4.46
C PHE A 95 -14.31 -5.93 5.40
N ASP A 96 -14.83 -4.83 4.88
CA ASP A 96 -15.77 -4.01 5.63
C ASP A 96 -17.01 -4.85 5.91
N ARG A 97 -17.19 -5.16 7.20
CA ARG A 97 -18.46 -5.62 7.71
C ARG A 97 -19.17 -4.37 8.19
N ASP A 98 -20.27 -4.03 7.52
CA ASP A 98 -21.15 -2.91 7.89
C ASP A 98 -21.17 -2.70 9.40
N SER A 99 -20.70 -1.55 9.83
CA SER A 99 -20.85 -1.06 11.19
C SER A 99 -22.33 -0.79 11.46
N ASN A 100 -23.10 -1.81 11.83
CA ASN A 100 -24.39 -1.62 12.47
C ASN A 100 -24.59 -2.63 13.60
N ASN A 101 -24.43 -2.07 14.81
CA ASN A 101 -24.97 -2.59 16.03
C ASN A 101 -26.50 -2.80 15.90
N GLU A 102 -26.97 -3.96 16.36
CA GLU A 102 -28.33 -4.22 16.87
C GLU A 102 -29.59 -4.09 15.96
N LYS A 103 -30.26 -5.25 15.82
CA LYS A 103 -31.72 -5.53 15.62
C LYS A 103 -32.25 -5.83 14.20
N HIS A 104 -32.91 -6.98 14.14
CA HIS A 104 -33.83 -7.58 13.15
C HIS A 104 -34.37 -6.69 12.02
N THR A 105 -34.32 -7.19 10.77
CA THR A 105 -35.49 -7.68 9.99
C THR A 105 -35.03 -8.24 8.63
N GLU A 106 -35.66 -9.31 8.17
CA GLU A 106 -35.50 -9.86 6.82
C GLU A 106 -36.02 -8.87 5.77
N HIS A 107 -35.17 -8.46 4.81
CA HIS A 107 -35.51 -8.17 3.42
C HIS A 107 -34.22 -8.11 2.58
N ALA A 108 -34.30 -8.61 1.35
CA ALA A 108 -33.22 -8.71 0.39
C ALA A 108 -32.70 -7.33 -0.03
N ASP A 109 -31.40 -7.11 0.14
CA ASP A 109 -30.50 -6.41 -0.78
C ASP A 109 -29.08 -6.73 -0.30
N THR A 110 -28.23 -7.28 -1.18
CA THR A 110 -26.85 -7.65 -0.87
C THR A 110 -26.05 -6.39 -0.50
N PRO A 111 -25.49 -6.27 0.72
CA PRO A 111 -24.51 -5.23 0.96
C PRO A 111 -23.25 -5.59 0.19
N SER A 112 -22.89 -4.73 -0.77
CA SER A 112 -21.61 -4.74 -1.46
C SER A 112 -20.54 -4.38 -0.43
N GLY A 113 -20.07 -5.37 0.33
CA GLY A 113 -19.01 -5.16 1.31
C GLY A 113 -17.72 -4.80 0.58
N HIS A 114 -17.23 -3.59 0.81
CA HIS A 114 -15.92 -3.15 0.34
C HIS A 114 -14.83 -4.04 0.95
N SER A 115 -13.79 -4.32 0.18
CA SER A 115 -12.58 -4.92 0.74
C SER A 115 -11.34 -4.30 0.15
N GLU A 116 -10.30 -4.25 0.97
CA GLU A 116 -9.02 -3.66 0.62
C GLU A 116 -7.88 -4.62 0.98
N PHE A 117 -6.82 -4.53 0.19
CA PHE A 117 -5.52 -5.08 0.57
C PHE A 117 -4.67 -3.95 1.11
N GLU A 118 -3.97 -4.26 2.20
CA GLU A 118 -2.92 -3.44 2.76
C GLU A 118 -1.62 -4.24 2.77
N ALA A 119 -0.56 -3.69 2.19
CA ALA A 119 0.78 -4.26 2.24
C ALA A 119 1.73 -3.25 2.87
N GLU A 120 2.42 -3.67 3.94
CA GLU A 120 3.33 -2.84 4.72
C GLU A 120 4.72 -3.48 4.75
N PHE A 121 5.75 -2.65 4.65
CA PHE A 121 7.14 -3.06 4.79
C PHE A 121 7.90 -2.05 5.63
N LEU A 122 8.71 -2.57 6.56
CA LEU A 122 9.80 -1.84 7.19
C LEU A 122 11.11 -2.35 6.59
N LEU A 123 11.84 -1.48 5.91
CA LEU A 123 13.15 -1.78 5.37
C LEU A 123 14.24 -1.09 6.19
N THR A 124 15.40 -1.74 6.27
CA THR A 124 16.65 -1.13 6.75
C THR A 124 17.63 -1.09 5.58
N CYS A 125 18.14 0.10 5.24
CA CYS A 125 19.00 0.34 4.08
C CYS A 125 20.33 0.91 4.52
N GLU A 126 21.45 0.35 4.04
CA GLU A 126 22.79 0.86 4.35
C GLU A 126 23.02 2.29 3.84
N ASN A 127 22.38 2.65 2.72
CA ASN A 127 22.53 3.95 2.07
C ASN A 127 21.17 4.51 1.61
N SER A 128 20.26 4.75 2.56
CA SER A 128 18.95 5.36 2.30
C SER A 128 19.06 6.75 1.63
N ALA A 129 20.12 7.51 1.92
CA ALA A 129 20.42 8.81 1.32
C ALA A 129 20.61 8.72 -0.21
N GLY A 130 21.01 7.55 -0.73
CA GLY A 130 21.15 7.30 -2.16
C GLY A 130 19.83 7.18 -2.93
N ILE A 131 18.68 7.08 -2.25
CA ILE A 131 17.38 6.88 -2.89
C ILE A 131 16.86 8.22 -3.48
N ASN A 132 17.41 8.65 -4.60
CA ASN A 132 16.93 9.85 -5.32
C ASN A 132 15.70 9.58 -6.20
N THR A 133 15.31 8.32 -6.35
CA THR A 133 14.18 7.89 -7.18
C THR A 133 13.55 6.64 -6.59
N ILE A 134 12.23 6.51 -6.72
CA ILE A 134 11.48 5.32 -6.35
C ILE A 134 10.59 4.95 -7.54
N GLY A 135 10.84 3.78 -8.13
CA GLY A 135 9.98 3.20 -9.16
C GLY A 135 8.81 2.45 -8.54
N VAL A 136 7.66 2.48 -9.19
CA VAL A 136 6.43 1.79 -8.79
C VAL A 136 6.07 0.77 -9.86
N ARG A 137 6.12 -0.52 -9.49
CA ARG A 137 5.90 -1.67 -10.38
C ARG A 137 4.47 -2.20 -10.34
N LEU A 138 3.61 -1.64 -9.49
CA LEU A 138 2.22 -2.06 -9.33
C LEU A 138 1.42 -2.11 -10.63
N PHE A 139 1.61 -1.16 -11.54
CA PHE A 139 0.89 -1.13 -12.83
C PHE A 139 1.17 -2.37 -13.70
N GLU A 140 2.36 -2.96 -13.57
CA GLU A 140 2.75 -4.16 -14.32
C GLU A 140 2.17 -5.43 -13.67
N GLN A 141 2.14 -5.46 -12.34
CA GLN A 141 1.59 -6.59 -11.56
C GLN A 141 0.05 -6.60 -11.60
N PHE A 142 -0.58 -5.43 -11.58
CA PHE A 142 -2.02 -5.25 -11.45
C PHE A 142 -2.54 -4.22 -12.48
N PRO A 143 -2.82 -4.65 -13.72
CA PRO A 143 -3.21 -3.76 -14.82
C PRO A 143 -4.54 -3.03 -14.62
N ALA A 144 -5.35 -3.45 -13.65
CA ALA A 144 -6.59 -2.76 -13.30
C ALA A 144 -6.34 -1.45 -12.53
N ILE A 145 -5.12 -1.23 -12.01
CA ILE A 145 -4.74 0.06 -11.42
C ILE A 145 -4.43 1.04 -12.55
N GLU A 146 -5.15 2.16 -12.58
CA GLU A 146 -4.96 3.23 -13.57
C GLU A 146 -4.20 4.42 -12.98
N ARG A 147 -4.34 4.65 -11.67
CA ARG A 147 -3.74 5.77 -10.95
C ARG A 147 -3.27 5.34 -9.57
N ILE A 148 -2.13 5.88 -9.14
CA ILE A 148 -1.64 5.68 -7.77
C ILE A 148 -1.33 7.04 -7.18
N ARG A 149 -2.02 7.41 -6.10
CA ARG A 149 -1.61 8.55 -5.29
C ARG A 149 -0.45 8.12 -4.42
N VAL A 150 0.72 8.71 -4.62
CA VAL A 150 1.92 8.46 -3.83
C VAL A 150 2.19 9.66 -2.94
N GLU A 151 2.38 9.39 -1.67
CA GLU A 151 2.88 10.35 -0.68
C GLU A 151 4.25 9.86 -0.17
N VAL A 152 5.25 10.74 -0.17
CA VAL A 152 6.58 10.45 0.34
C VAL A 152 7.00 11.51 1.35
N LEU A 153 7.43 11.09 2.53
CA LEU A 153 7.99 11.91 3.60
C LEU A 153 9.47 11.57 3.78
N PHE A 154 10.35 12.58 3.71
CA PHE A 154 11.80 12.44 3.87
C PHE A 154 12.41 13.79 4.24
N ASP A 155 13.46 13.85 5.08
CA ASP A 155 14.21 15.09 5.38
C ASP A 155 13.34 16.33 5.71
N SER A 156 12.26 16.14 6.48
CA SER A 156 11.24 17.18 6.76
C SER A 156 10.51 17.75 5.54
N SER A 157 10.64 17.09 4.40
CA SER A 157 10.00 17.37 3.12
C SER A 157 8.88 16.36 2.85
N GLN A 158 7.92 16.76 2.02
CA GLN A 158 6.80 15.94 1.58
C GLN A 158 6.62 16.09 0.07
N ILE A 159 6.37 14.98 -0.61
CA ILE A 159 5.93 14.94 -2.00
C ILE A 159 4.60 14.21 -2.04
N VAL A 160 3.63 14.79 -2.76
CA VAL A 160 2.37 14.12 -3.10
C VAL A 160 2.20 14.20 -4.60
N GLU A 161 2.09 13.04 -5.25
CA GLU A 161 1.99 12.94 -6.70
C GLU A 161 0.99 11.85 -7.09
N VAL A 162 0.37 11.99 -8.26
CA VAL A 162 -0.43 10.93 -8.88
C VAL A 162 0.37 10.32 -10.02
N LEU A 163 0.70 9.04 -9.87
CA LEU A 163 1.35 8.22 -10.89
C LEU A 163 0.33 7.58 -11.82
N THR A 164 0.79 7.22 -13.01
CA THR A 164 0.05 6.49 -14.06
C THR A 164 0.98 5.43 -14.66
N PRO A 165 0.47 4.48 -15.48
CA PRO A 165 1.34 3.53 -16.17
C PRO A 165 2.45 4.18 -17.02
N ALA A 166 2.20 5.37 -17.57
CA ALA A 166 3.19 6.11 -18.36
C ALA A 166 4.18 6.94 -17.51
N LYS A 167 3.89 7.13 -16.22
CA LYS A 167 4.70 7.89 -15.26
C LYS A 167 4.60 7.21 -13.90
N ASN A 168 5.45 6.22 -13.69
CA ASN A 168 5.44 5.31 -12.54
C ASN A 168 6.68 5.48 -11.63
N THR A 169 7.26 6.68 -11.59
CA THR A 169 8.46 6.96 -10.80
C THR A 169 8.30 8.27 -10.04
N VAL A 170 8.66 8.27 -8.76
CA VAL A 170 8.77 9.47 -7.92
C VAL A 170 10.24 9.85 -7.80
N LYS A 171 10.56 11.14 -8.00
CA LYS A 171 11.91 11.68 -7.79
C LYS A 171 11.98 12.41 -6.47
N LEU A 172 13.03 12.14 -5.69
CA LEU A 172 13.30 12.77 -4.40
C LEU A 172 14.45 13.76 -4.57
N ALA A 173 14.21 15.03 -4.24
CA ALA A 173 15.23 16.08 -4.31
C ALA A 173 16.00 16.12 -2.99
N ARG A 174 16.98 15.24 -2.84
CA ARG A 174 17.90 15.15 -1.69
C ARG A 174 19.34 14.98 -2.14
#